data_AF-A0A9P9CXW7-F1
#
_entry.id   AF-A0A9P9CXW7-F1
#
_cell.length_a   1.000
_cell.length_b   1.000
_cell.length_c   1.000
_cell.angle_alpha   90.00
_cell.angle_beta   90.00
_cell.angle_gamma   90.00
#
_symmetry.space_group_name_H-M   'P 1'
#
loop_
_entity.id
_entity.type
_entity.pdbx_description
1 polymer ?
#
loop_
_entity_poly.entity_id
_entity_poly.type
_entity_poly.pdbx_seq_one_letter_code
_entity_poly.pdbx_strand_id
1 'polypeptide(L)'
;MPAQTLLAGRAEPITPAQTQTLVLLERIGGSISLVAVLLIFVAYALAPRVRNVQNTFIVFASIANVGASIASIIAMDGLEQGPTSALCQGQGFLFHM
;
A
#
# COMPACT_ATOMS: atom_id res chain seq x y z
N MET A 1 -27.99 -22.03 -10.52
CA MET A 1 -26.75 -21.98 -9.72
C MET A 1 -25.57 -22.70 -10.41
N PRO A 2 -24.96 -22.19 -11.51
CA PRO A 2 -23.72 -22.81 -12.05
C PRO A 2 -22.51 -21.85 -12.25
N ALA A 3 -22.67 -20.54 -12.05
CA ALA A 3 -21.62 -19.57 -12.41
C ALA A 3 -20.44 -19.53 -11.42
N GLN A 4 -20.67 -19.83 -10.13
CA GLN A 4 -19.61 -19.74 -9.11
C GLN A 4 -18.58 -20.86 -9.21
N THR A 5 -18.99 -22.06 -9.65
CA THR A 5 -18.10 -23.23 -9.78
C THR A 5 -17.14 -23.11 -10.96
N LEU A 6 -17.54 -22.41 -12.04
CA LEU A 6 -16.68 -22.15 -13.20
C LEU A 6 -15.62 -21.07 -12.94
N LEU A 7 -15.88 -20.13 -12.03
CA LEU A 7 -14.92 -19.11 -11.62
C LEU A 7 -13.90 -19.66 -10.61
N ALA A 8 -14.33 -20.56 -9.72
CA ALA A 8 -13.42 -21.27 -8.81
C ALA A 8 -12.41 -22.16 -9.54
N GLY A 9 -12.78 -22.72 -10.70
CA GLY A 9 -11.86 -23.49 -11.55
C GLY A 9 -10.84 -22.66 -12.34
N ARG A 10 -10.89 -21.32 -12.28
CA ARG A 10 -9.95 -20.40 -12.95
C ARG A 10 -8.94 -19.74 -12.01
N ALA A 11 -9.00 -20.01 -10.72
CA ALA A 11 -7.97 -19.56 -9.78
C ALA A 11 -6.74 -20.46 -9.96
N GLU A 12 -5.91 -20.14 -10.97
CA GLU A 12 -4.59 -20.73 -11.10
C GLU A 12 -3.83 -20.45 -9.79
N PRO A 13 -3.43 -21.48 -9.03
CA PRO A 13 -2.73 -21.28 -7.78
C PRO A 13 -1.43 -20.52 -8.07
N ILE A 14 -1.27 -19.36 -7.42
CA ILE A 14 -0.08 -18.52 -7.60
C ILE A 14 1.14 -19.35 -7.19
N THR A 15 2.07 -19.49 -8.13
CA THR A 15 3.32 -20.21 -7.89
C THR A 15 4.20 -19.44 -6.89
N PRO A 16 5.06 -20.12 -6.12
CA PRO A 16 5.93 -19.46 -5.15
C PRO A 16 6.79 -18.34 -5.77
N ALA A 17 7.24 -18.52 -7.01
CA ALA A 17 8.00 -17.51 -7.75
C ALA A 17 7.16 -16.25 -8.06
N GLN A 18 5.88 -16.41 -8.40
CA GLN A 18 4.96 -15.29 -8.61
C GLN A 18 4.69 -14.54 -7.31
N THR A 19 4.50 -15.26 -6.21
CA THR A 19 4.35 -14.66 -4.87
C THR A 19 5.59 -13.84 -4.51
N GLN A 20 6.80 -14.38 -4.68
CA GLN A 20 8.03 -13.65 -4.42
C GLN A 20 8.18 -12.40 -5.29
N THR A 21 7.79 -12.49 -6.56
CA THR A 21 7.79 -11.34 -7.47
C THR A 21 6.82 -10.25 -7.00
N LEU A 22 5.63 -10.65 -6.54
CA LEU A 22 4.64 -9.72 -6.00
C LEU A 22 5.17 -9.02 -4.74
N VAL A 23 5.75 -9.76 -3.79
CA VAL A 23 6.33 -9.18 -2.56
C VAL A 23 7.44 -8.20 -2.90
N LEU A 24 8.32 -8.53 -3.83
CA LEU A 24 9.38 -7.63 -4.27
C LEU A 24 8.81 -6.36 -4.88
N LEU A 25 7.78 -6.49 -5.73
CA LEU A 25 7.12 -5.35 -6.37
C LEU A 25 6.45 -4.44 -5.34
N GLU A 26 5.73 -5.01 -4.37
CA GLU A 26 5.07 -4.28 -3.28
C GLU A 26 6.09 -3.52 -2.41
N ARG A 27 7.20 -4.18 -2.06
CA ARG A 27 8.26 -3.56 -1.25
C ARG A 27 8.99 -2.44 -1.98
N ILE A 28 9.31 -2.64 -3.26
CA ILE A 28 9.97 -1.61 -4.09
C ILE A 28 9.00 -0.44 -4.32
N GLY A 29 7.76 -0.72 -4.72
CA GLY A 29 6.73 0.29 -4.97
C GLY A 29 6.43 1.12 -3.72
N GLY A 30 6.23 0.46 -2.58
CA GLY A 30 6.01 1.13 -1.30
C GLY A 30 7.20 1.98 -0.87
N SER A 31 8.43 1.50 -1.08
CA SER A 31 9.65 2.27 -0.76
C SER A 31 9.79 3.52 -1.63
N ILE A 32 9.58 3.40 -2.95
CA ILE A 32 9.63 4.53 -3.88
C ILE A 32 8.56 5.57 -3.51
N SER A 33 7.35 5.11 -3.19
CA SER A 33 6.24 5.97 -2.77
C SER A 33 6.57 6.74 -1.48
N LEU A 34 7.16 6.07 -0.48
CA LEU A 34 7.61 6.72 0.76
C LEU A 34 8.66 7.80 0.49
N VAL A 35 9.64 7.52 -0.39
CA VAL A 35 10.64 8.52 -0.79
C VAL A 35 9.98 9.72 -1.46
N ALA A 36 9.01 9.49 -2.35
CA ALA A 36 8.29 10.58 -3.01
C ALA A 36 7.50 11.44 -2.01
N VAL A 37 6.82 10.84 -1.03
CA VAL A 37 6.12 11.58 0.02
C VAL A 37 7.08 12.38 0.90
N LEU A 38 8.24 11.81 1.26
CA LEU A 38 9.27 12.53 1.99
C LEU A 38 9.74 13.77 1.22
N LEU A 39 9.93 13.67 -0.09
CA LEU A 39 10.28 14.82 -0.93
C LEU A 39 9.17 15.88 -0.95
N ILE A 40 7.89 15.49 -0.96
CA ILE A 40 6.75 16.42 -0.85
C ILE A 40 6.81 17.19 0.47
N PHE A 41 7.02 16.50 1.60
CA PHE A 41 7.13 17.14 2.90
C PHE A 41 8.33 18.08 3.00
N VAL A 42 9.49 17.66 2.50
CA VAL A 42 10.71 18.50 2.46
C VAL A 42 10.48 19.75 1.59
N ALA A 43 9.91 19.58 0.39
CA ALA A 43 9.63 20.69 -0.52
C ALA A 43 8.65 21.69 0.10
N TYR A 44 7.57 21.22 0.74
CA TYR A 44 6.58 22.06 1.39
C TYR A 44 7.14 22.79 2.63
N ALA A 45 8.04 22.14 3.37
CA ALA A 45 8.70 22.73 4.53
C ALA A 45 9.67 23.85 4.14
N LEU A 46 10.53 23.60 3.14
CA LEU A 46 11.60 24.51 2.72
C LEU A 46 11.14 25.68 1.86
N ALA A 47 10.04 25.54 1.10
CA ALA A 47 9.56 26.58 0.19
C ALA A 47 8.26 27.22 0.71
N PRO A 48 8.30 28.20 1.64
CA PRO A 48 7.11 28.83 2.19
C PRO A 48 6.24 29.54 1.15
N ARG A 49 6.80 29.90 -0.01
CA ARG A 49 6.04 30.45 -1.15
C ARG A 49 5.07 29.45 -1.80
N VAL A 50 5.25 28.15 -1.61
CA VAL A 50 4.36 27.12 -2.19
C VAL A 50 3.16 26.79 -1.30
N ARG A 51 3.00 27.45 -0.15
CA ARG A 51 1.94 27.19 0.83
C ARG A 51 0.60 27.81 0.38
N ASN A 52 -0.01 27.19 -0.62
CA ASN A 52 -1.38 27.46 -1.05
C ASN A 52 -2.31 26.32 -0.62
N VAL A 53 -3.62 26.60 -0.54
CA VAL A 53 -4.66 25.64 -0.12
C VAL A 53 -4.54 24.31 -0.87
N GLN A 54 -4.29 24.36 -2.19
CA GLN A 54 -4.09 23.17 -3.02
C GLN A 54 -2.87 22.34 -2.59
N ASN A 55 -1.71 22.97 -2.37
CA ASN A 55 -0.50 22.26 -1.96
C ASN A 55 -0.59 21.71 -0.53
N THR A 56 -1.29 22.42 0.36
CA THR A 56 -1.59 21.91 1.70
C THR A 56 -2.47 20.67 1.63
N PHE A 57 -3.44 20.62 0.71
CA PHE A 57 -4.26 19.44 0.48
C PHE A 57 -3.43 18.24 -0.01
N ILE A 58 -2.45 18.47 -0.89
CA ILE A 58 -1.51 17.42 -1.33
C ILE A 58 -0.70 16.87 -0.16
N VAL A 59 -0.23 17.73 0.75
CA VAL A 59 0.48 17.29 1.96
C VAL A 59 -0.40 16.40 2.84
N PHE A 60 -1.66 16.78 3.06
CA PHE A 60 -2.60 15.95 3.83
C PHE A 60 -2.91 14.62 3.14
N ALA A 61 -3.15 14.63 1.84
CA ALA A 61 -3.35 13.39 1.06
C ALA A 61 -2.11 12.48 1.11
N SER A 62 -0.91 13.08 1.13
CA SER A 62 0.35 12.33 1.22
C SER A 62 0.48 11.55 2.53
N ILE A 63 -0.15 12.00 3.63
CA ILE A 63 -0.17 11.26 4.90
C ILE A 63 -0.90 9.93 4.76
N ALA A 64 -2.05 9.90 4.09
CA ALA A 64 -2.77 8.66 3.79
C ALA A 64 -1.90 7.73 2.90
N ASN A 65 -1.19 8.34 1.94
CA ASN A 65 -0.27 7.63 1.05
C ASN A 65 0.90 6.95 1.80
N VAL A 66 1.38 7.53 2.91
CA VAL A 66 2.35 6.86 3.81
C VAL A 66 1.74 5.59 4.38
N GLY A 67 0.50 5.66 4.88
CA GLY A 67 -0.23 4.52 5.42
C GLY A 67 -0.38 3.39 4.39
N ALA A 68 -0.86 3.71 3.20
CA ALA A 68 -1.00 2.75 2.10
C ALA A 68 0.34 2.14 1.67
N SER A 69 1.42 2.93 1.65
CA SER A 69 2.75 2.44 1.28
C SER A 69 3.32 1.48 2.33
N ILE A 70 3.10 1.76 3.63
CA ILE A 70 3.47 0.85 4.73
C ILE A 70 2.66 -0.44 4.64
N ALA A 71 1.35 -0.33 4.41
CA ALA A 71 0.46 -1.48 4.26
C ALA A 71 0.88 -2.40 3.11
N SER A 72 1.33 -1.82 1.99
CA SER A 72 1.87 -2.57 0.85
C SER A 72 3.17 -3.29 1.18
N ILE A 73 4.08 -2.67 1.93
CA ILE A 73 5.37 -3.31 2.30
C ILE A 73 5.17 -4.53 3.20
N ILE A 74 4.21 -4.47 4.13
CA ILE A 74 3.92 -5.54 5.10
C ILE A 74 2.86 -6.54 4.59
N ALA A 75 2.41 -6.41 3.35
CA ALA A 75 1.24 -7.11 2.84
C ALA A 75 1.31 -8.63 3.01
N MET A 76 2.45 -9.21 2.67
CA MET A 76 2.70 -10.64 2.82
C MET A 76 2.90 -11.04 4.28
N ASP A 77 3.63 -10.23 5.05
CA ASP A 77 3.92 -10.51 6.47
C ASP A 77 2.63 -10.51 7.32
N GLY A 78 1.64 -9.68 6.96
CA GLY A 78 0.31 -9.68 7.56
C GLY A 78 -0.51 -10.90 7.14
N LEU A 79 -0.43 -11.30 5.87
CA LEU A 79 -1.15 -12.46 5.34
C LEU A 79 -0.64 -13.78 5.96
N GLU A 80 0.68 -13.92 6.14
CA GLU A 80 1.30 -15.10 6.74
C GLU A 80 0.93 -15.29 8.22
N GLN A 81 0.71 -14.19 8.96
CA GLN A 81 0.28 -14.24 10.36
C GLN A 81 -1.23 -14.51 10.53
N GLY A 82 -1.97 -14.45 9.44
CA GLY A 82 -3.40 -14.75 9.40
C GLY A 82 -4.31 -13.55 9.74
N PRO A 83 -5.61 -13.67 9.40
CA PRO A 83 -6.56 -12.55 9.39
C PRO A 83 -6.94 -12.04 10.79
N THR A 84 -6.75 -12.86 11.82
CA THR A 84 -7.01 -12.47 13.21
C THR A 84 -5.84 -11.72 13.84
N SER A 85 -4.68 -11.70 13.19
CA SER A 85 -3.52 -10.96 13.67
C SER A 85 -3.77 -9.46 13.61
N ALA A 86 -3.22 -8.72 14.59
CA ALA A 86 -3.28 -7.27 14.62
C ALA A 86 -2.59 -6.65 13.38
N LEU A 87 -1.58 -7.33 12.82
CA LEU A 87 -0.87 -6.88 11.64
C LEU A 87 -1.73 -6.97 10.38
N CYS A 88 -2.44 -8.08 10.16
CA CYS A 88 -3.36 -8.19 9.03
C CYS A 88 -4.54 -7.22 9.12
N GLN A 89 -5.09 -7.00 10.32
CA GLN A 89 -6.17 -6.03 10.53
C GLN A 89 -5.70 -4.59 10.34
N GLY A 90 -4.52 -4.25 10.86
CA GLY A 90 -3.91 -2.93 10.69
C GLY A 90 -3.61 -2.63 9.22
N GLN A 91 -3.06 -3.60 8.48
CA GLN A 91 -2.88 -3.50 7.03
C GLN A 91 -4.22 -3.26 6.31
N GLY A 92 -5.25 -4.04 6.64
CA GLY A 92 -6.58 -3.87 6.05
C GLY A 92 -7.18 -2.49 6.32
N PHE A 93 -6.99 -1.96 7.53
CA PHE A 93 -7.40 -0.61 7.88
C PHE A 93 -6.66 0.45 7.05
N LEU A 94 -5.33 0.35 6.94
CA LEU A 94 -4.52 1.30 6.18
C LEU A 94 -4.83 1.32 4.68
N PHE A 95 -5.28 0.21 4.10
CA PHE A 95 -5.76 0.18 2.71
C PHE A 95 -7.18 0.72 2.51
N HIS A 96 -8.00 0.74 3.57
CA HIS A 96 -9.38 1.22 3.51
C HIS A 96 -9.48 2.75 3.66
N MET A 97 -8.48 3.37 4.27
CA MET A 97 -8.38 4.80 4.55
C MET A 97 -7.87 5.59 3.33
#